data_AF-A0A7D9ECT1-F1
#
_entry.id   AF-A0A7D9ECT1-F1
#
_cell.length_a   1.000
_cell.length_b   1.000
_cell.length_c   1.000
_cell.angle_alpha   90.00
_cell.angle_beta   90.00
_cell.angle_gamma   90.00
#
_symmetry.space_group_name_H-M   'P 1'
#
loop_
_entity.id
_entity.type
_entity.pdbx_description
1 polymer ?
#
loop_
_entity_poly.entity_id
_entity_poly.type
_entity_poly.pdbx_seq_one_letter_code
_entity_poly.pdbx_strand_id
1 'polypeptide(L)'
;SEHIVCGVPQGSCLGPMLFSLFINDLPSVLDTASITLYADDSTQYHVAENVNLISENLHNDLLNVEEWIRKNRLVLNVEKTKSILIGGRQRIKVAQLLNLSMKNKSITSNHVSNFWECRWMRH
;
A
#
# COMPACT_ATOMS: atom_id res chain seq x y z
N SER A 1 -20.08 38.22 -17.36
CA SER A 1 -20.08 37.21 -16.29
C SER A 1 -19.05 36.16 -16.64
N GLU A 2 -17.88 36.21 -16.01
CA GLU A 2 -16.81 35.23 -16.25
C GLU A 2 -17.20 33.90 -15.61
N HIS A 3 -17.32 32.88 -16.45
CA HIS A 3 -17.60 31.52 -16.04
C HIS A 3 -16.27 30.86 -15.66
N ILE A 4 -15.89 30.93 -14.38
CA ILE A 4 -14.73 30.19 -13.89
C ILE A 4 -15.14 28.71 -13.84
N VAL A 5 -14.71 27.95 -14.85
CA VAL A 5 -14.81 26.48 -14.84
C VAL A 5 -13.68 25.96 -13.96
N CYS A 6 -13.91 25.91 -12.65
CA CYS A 6 -13.02 25.21 -11.73
C CYS A 6 -13.23 23.70 -11.90
N GLY A 7 -12.57 23.15 -12.92
CA GLY A 7 -12.56 21.72 -13.21
C GLY A 7 -11.63 21.43 -14.36
N VAL A 8 -10.75 20.44 -14.19
CA VAL A 8 -9.87 19.96 -15.26
C VAL A 8 -10.77 19.45 -16.40
N PRO A 9 -10.58 19.89 -17.66
CA PRO A 9 -11.38 19.40 -18.78
C PRO A 9 -11.29 17.87 -18.85
N GLN A 10 -12.45 17.21 -18.76
CA GLN A 10 -12.55 15.76 -18.93
C GLN A 10 -12.06 15.41 -20.34
N GLY A 11 -10.93 14.69 -20.40
CA GLY A 11 -10.19 14.42 -21.63
C GLY A 11 -8.71 14.83 -21.59
N SER A 12 -8.26 15.50 -20.53
CA SER A 12 -6.83 15.80 -20.40
C SER A 12 -6.04 14.60 -19.85
N CYS A 13 -4.97 14.22 -20.55
CA CYS A 13 -3.91 13.32 -20.04
C CYS A 13 -3.25 13.87 -18.75
N LEU A 14 -3.55 15.12 -18.40
CA LEU A 14 -3.05 15.82 -17.22
C LEU A 14 -3.66 15.30 -15.92
N GLY A 15 -4.89 14.75 -15.91
CA GLY A 15 -5.52 14.22 -14.69
C GLY A 15 -4.67 13.15 -13.98
N PRO A 16 -4.28 12.05 -14.68
CA PRO A 16 -3.40 11.03 -14.12
C PRO A 16 -2.00 11.54 -13.75
N MET A 17 -1.44 12.46 -14.53
CA MET A 17 -0.13 13.06 -14.23
C MET A 17 -0.17 13.92 -12.96
N LEU A 18 -1.20 14.76 -12.81
CA LEU A 18 -1.41 15.59 -11.63
C LEU A 18 -1.67 14.71 -10.40
N PHE A 19 -2.42 13.62 -10.53
CA PHE A 19 -2.61 12.66 -9.45
C PHE A 19 -1.29 12.00 -9.05
N SER A 20 -0.48 11.57 -10.03
CA SER A 20 0.84 10.95 -9.78
C SER A 20 1.79 11.90 -9.06
N LEU A 21 1.80 13.18 -9.44
CA LEU A 21 2.57 14.22 -8.75
C LEU A 21 2.04 14.48 -7.33
N PHE A 22 0.71 14.47 -7.15
CA PHE A 22 0.06 14.70 -5.86
C PHE A 22 0.38 13.60 -4.83
N ILE A 23 0.43 12.34 -5.26
CA ILE A 23 0.77 11.22 -4.36
C ILE A 23 2.27 11.07 -4.12
N ASN A 24 3.12 11.82 -4.84
CA ASN A 24 4.57 11.68 -4.77
C ASN A 24 5.16 12.07 -3.40
N ASP A 25 4.40 12.78 -2.56
CA ASP A 25 4.79 13.12 -1.20
C ASP A 25 4.48 11.99 -0.19
N LEU A 26 3.66 11.01 -0.56
CA LEU A 26 3.28 9.88 0.28
C LEU A 26 4.47 9.08 0.86
N PRO A 27 5.58 8.84 0.14
CA PRO A 27 6.73 8.14 0.70
C PRO A 27 7.36 8.84 1.91
N SER A 28 7.21 10.17 2.02
CA SER A 28 7.76 10.95 3.15
C SER A 28 6.99 10.77 4.47
N VAL A 29 5.83 10.13 4.42
CA VAL A 29 4.94 9.87 5.56
C VAL A 29 5.29 8.57 6.29
N LEU A 30 6.11 7.72 5.67
CA LEU A 30 6.48 6.41 6.18
C LEU A 30 7.76 6.52 7.01
N ASP A 31 7.76 5.89 8.17
CA ASP A 31 8.91 5.85 9.07
C ASP A 31 9.82 4.65 8.78
N THR A 32 9.24 3.50 8.41
CA THR A 32 9.98 2.22 8.34
C THR A 32 9.77 1.42 7.07
N ALA A 33 8.58 1.50 6.49
CA ALA A 33 8.20 0.80 5.28
C ALA A 33 8.65 1.60 4.05
N SER A 34 8.89 0.88 2.97
CA SER A 34 9.03 1.47 1.64
C SER A 34 7.69 1.44 0.93
N ILE A 35 7.48 2.38 0.01
CA ILE A 35 6.30 2.39 -0.86
C ILE A 35 6.71 2.58 -2.31
N THR A 36 6.00 1.90 -3.19
CA THR A 36 6.09 2.08 -4.63
C THR A 36 4.76 2.57 -5.14
N LEU A 37 4.79 3.65 -5.92
CA LEU A 37 3.63 4.28 -6.52
C LEU A 37 3.68 4.05 -8.03
N TYR A 38 2.59 3.54 -8.59
CA TYR A 38 2.46 3.32 -10.02
C TYR A 38 1.04 3.69 -10.47
N ALA A 39 0.91 4.84 -11.13
CA ALA A 39 -0.37 5.40 -11.52
C ALA A 39 -1.34 5.51 -10.31
N ASP A 40 -2.44 4.76 -10.32
CA ASP A 40 -3.44 4.71 -9.26
C ASP A 40 -3.17 3.61 -8.21
N ASP A 41 -2.19 2.74 -8.43
CA ASP A 41 -1.80 1.68 -7.51
C ASP A 41 -0.62 2.09 -6.62
N SER A 42 -0.71 1.72 -5.33
CA SER A 42 0.34 1.93 -4.35
C SER A 42 0.63 0.62 -3.60
N THR A 43 1.90 0.25 -3.50
CA THR A 43 2.34 -0.95 -2.77
C THR A 43 3.31 -0.55 -1.67
N GLN A 44 2.87 -0.68 -0.42
CA GLN A 44 3.71 -0.52 0.78
C GLN A 44 4.28 -1.88 1.21
N TYR A 45 5.56 -1.93 1.57
CA TYR A 45 6.24 -3.16 1.99
C TYR A 45 7.35 -2.87 3.00
N HIS A 46 7.61 -3.87 3.85
CA HIS A 46 8.68 -3.83 4.84
C HIS A 46 9.37 -5.21 4.89
N VAL A 47 10.68 -5.21 5.10
CA VAL A 47 11.50 -6.43 5.12
C VAL A 47 12.21 -6.53 6.46
N ALA A 48 11.92 -7.59 7.21
CA ALA A 48 12.61 -7.91 8.45
C ALA A 48 12.64 -9.42 8.68
N GLU A 49 13.44 -9.89 9.64
CA GLU A 49 13.51 -11.31 9.99
C GLU A 49 12.36 -11.78 10.88
N ASN A 50 11.73 -10.84 11.61
CA ASN A 50 10.67 -11.10 12.58
C ASN A 50 9.33 -10.63 12.04
N VAL A 51 8.36 -11.55 11.90
CA VAL A 51 7.02 -11.25 11.40
C VAL A 51 6.26 -10.27 12.30
N ASN A 52 6.45 -10.34 13.61
CA ASN A 52 5.78 -9.42 14.53
C ASN A 52 6.26 -7.98 14.29
N LEU A 53 7.58 -7.82 14.07
CA LEU A 53 8.16 -6.53 13.72
C LEU A 53 7.66 -6.04 12.36
N ILE A 54 7.54 -6.93 11.36
CA ILE A 54 6.91 -6.58 10.07
C ILE A 54 5.48 -6.09 10.27
N SER A 55 4.68 -6.81 11.06
CA SER A 55 3.28 -6.48 11.30
C SER A 55 3.15 -5.13 12.03
N GLU A 56 3.96 -4.90 13.06
CA GLU A 56 3.95 -3.66 13.84
C GLU A 56 4.37 -2.46 12.99
N ASN A 57 5.50 -2.57 12.29
CA ASN A 57 6.03 -1.50 11.44
C ASN A 57 5.06 -1.15 10.31
N LEU A 58 4.54 -2.17 9.59
CA LEU A 58 3.53 -1.94 8.56
C LEU A 58 2.26 -1.33 9.14
N HIS A 59 1.82 -1.75 10.33
CA HIS A 59 0.62 -1.20 10.94
C HIS A 59 0.79 0.28 11.32
N ASN A 60 1.91 0.63 11.95
CA ASN A 60 2.19 2.01 12.35
C ASN A 60 2.25 2.94 11.12
N ASP A 61 2.99 2.55 10.09
CA ASP A 61 3.06 3.33 8.86
C ASP A 61 1.71 3.43 8.14
N LEU A 62 0.87 2.39 8.23
CA LEU A 62 -0.48 2.40 7.68
C LEU A 62 -1.38 3.44 8.36
N LEU A 63 -1.20 3.67 9.67
CA LEU A 63 -1.88 4.74 10.40
C LEU A 63 -1.42 6.13 9.92
N ASN A 64 -0.12 6.31 9.67
CA ASN A 64 0.41 7.55 9.10
C ASN A 64 -0.18 7.81 7.71
N VAL A 65 -0.24 6.78 6.87
CA VAL A 65 -0.89 6.83 5.54
C VAL A 65 -2.37 7.17 5.65
N GLU A 66 -3.09 6.57 6.60
CA GLU A 66 -4.51 6.88 6.85
C GLU A 66 -4.72 8.36 7.18
N GLU A 67 -3.88 8.92 8.05
CA GLU A 67 -3.95 10.33 8.41
C GLU A 67 -3.63 11.22 7.21
N TRP A 68 -2.61 10.89 6.42
CA TRP A 68 -2.25 11.64 5.22
C TRP A 68 -3.36 11.61 4.17
N ILE A 69 -3.95 10.45 3.90
CA ILE A 69 -5.09 10.29 2.97
C ILE A 69 -6.26 11.17 3.44
N ARG A 70 -6.55 11.17 4.75
CA ARG A 70 -7.60 12.02 5.33
C ARG A 70 -7.30 13.51 5.15
N LYS A 71 -6.08 13.96 5.44
CA LYS A 71 -5.66 15.36 5.26
C LYS A 71 -5.76 15.81 3.79
N ASN A 72 -5.41 14.91 2.89
CA ASN A 72 -5.42 15.14 1.43
C ASN A 72 -6.79 14.90 0.77
N ARG A 73 -7.84 14.62 1.57
CA ARG A 73 -9.22 14.36 1.09
C ARG A 73 -9.30 13.22 0.07
N LEU A 74 -8.40 12.26 0.17
CA LEU A 74 -8.40 11.05 -0.63
C LEU A 74 -9.25 9.96 0.04
N VAL A 75 -9.70 8.99 -0.76
CA VAL A 75 -10.47 7.85 -0.27
C VAL A 75 -9.74 6.57 -0.63
N LEU A 76 -9.22 5.87 0.40
CA LEU A 76 -8.72 4.52 0.22
C LEU A 76 -9.86 3.51 0.14
N ASN A 77 -9.79 2.62 -0.84
CA ASN A 77 -10.68 1.46 -0.93
C ASN A 77 -10.15 0.27 -0.12
N VAL A 78 -10.46 0.27 1.18
CA VAL A 78 -10.02 -0.77 2.14
C VAL A 78 -10.45 -2.18 1.72
N GLU A 79 -11.57 -2.34 1.02
CA GLU A 79 -12.06 -3.65 0.59
C GLU A 79 -11.20 -4.27 -0.51
N LYS A 80 -10.63 -3.41 -1.36
CA LYS A 80 -9.69 -3.80 -2.43
C LYS A 80 -8.26 -3.92 -1.92
N THR A 81 -7.90 -3.27 -0.81
CA THR A 81 -6.57 -3.40 -0.19
C THR A 81 -6.36 -4.83 0.30
N LYS A 82 -5.24 -5.45 -0.09
CA LYS A 82 -4.82 -6.78 0.33
C LYS A 82 -3.45 -6.70 0.98
N SER A 83 -3.20 -7.55 1.97
CA SER A 83 -1.87 -7.75 2.54
C SER A 83 -1.34 -9.13 2.16
N ILE A 84 -0.02 -9.21 1.95
CA ILE A 84 0.69 -10.41 1.53
C ILE A 84 1.96 -10.53 2.37
N LEU A 85 2.18 -11.70 2.98
CA LEU A 85 3.43 -12.04 3.64
C LEU A 85 4.27 -12.95 2.72
N ILE A 86 5.52 -12.54 2.45
CA ILE A 86 6.45 -13.26 1.58
C ILE A 86 7.65 -13.72 2.41
N GLY A 87 8.08 -14.98 2.24
CA GLY A 87 9.12 -15.62 3.05
C GLY A 87 9.27 -17.12 2.79
N GLY A 88 10.12 -17.78 3.58
CA GLY A 88 10.31 -19.23 3.48
C GLY A 88 9.12 -20.02 4.07
N ARG A 89 8.76 -21.15 3.45
CA ARG A 89 7.61 -22.00 3.85
C ARG A 89 7.49 -22.25 5.36
N GLN A 90 8.60 -22.56 6.03
CA GLN A 90 8.59 -22.83 7.47
C GLN A 90 8.28 -21.58 8.30
N ARG A 91 8.82 -20.41 7.93
CA ARG A 91 8.56 -19.14 8.63
C ARG A 91 7.11 -18.70 8.45
N ILE A 92 6.55 -18.89 7.27
CA ILE A 92 5.17 -18.49 6.98
C ILE A 92 4.13 -19.40 7.64
N LYS A 93 4.40 -20.71 7.76
CA LYS A 93 3.51 -21.63 8.52
C LYS A 93 3.40 -21.28 10.00
N VAL A 94 4.45 -20.68 10.57
CA VAL A 94 4.54 -20.30 11.98
C VAL A 94 4.11 -18.84 12.20
N ALA A 95 4.25 -18.00 11.17
CA ALA A 95 3.78 -16.63 11.19
C ALA A 95 2.26 -16.56 11.39
N GLN A 96 1.83 -15.86 12.43
CA GLN A 96 0.45 -15.41 12.53
C GLN A 96 0.13 -14.45 11.38
N LEU A 97 -1.13 -14.37 10.98
CA LEU A 97 -1.60 -13.42 9.96
C LEU A 97 -1.16 -12.00 10.35
N LEU A 98 -0.81 -11.18 9.36
CA LEU A 98 -0.50 -9.77 9.58
C LEU A 98 -1.72 -9.08 10.21
N ASN A 99 -1.54 -8.53 11.41
CA ASN A 99 -2.59 -7.81 12.13
C ASN A 99 -2.60 -6.37 11.65
N LEU A 100 -3.25 -6.13 10.51
CA LEU A 100 -3.39 -4.81 9.90
C LEU A 100 -4.85 -4.37 9.94
N SER A 101 -5.10 -3.15 10.40
CA SER A 101 -6.43 -2.55 10.40
C SER A 101 -6.39 -1.09 9.91
N MET A 102 -7.42 -0.69 9.17
CA MET A 102 -7.66 0.70 8.74
C MET A 102 -9.12 1.06 8.96
N LYS A 103 -9.42 2.27 9.45
CA LYS A 103 -10.79 2.71 9.73
C LYS A 103 -11.59 1.72 10.58
N ASN A 104 -10.93 1.06 11.54
CA ASN A 104 -11.48 -0.05 12.35
C ASN A 104 -11.94 -1.29 11.54
N LYS A 105 -11.52 -1.44 10.29
CA LYS A 105 -11.71 -2.65 9.48
C LYS A 105 -10.38 -3.39 9.33
N SER A 106 -10.38 -4.69 9.62
CA SER A 106 -9.21 -5.54 9.39
C SER A 106 -8.97 -5.74 7.90
N ILE A 107 -7.73 -5.58 7.45
CA ILE A 107 -7.33 -5.87 6.07
C ILE A 107 -7.18 -7.37 5.93
N THR A 108 -7.85 -7.96 4.94
CA THR A 108 -7.75 -9.39 4.67
C THR A 108 -6.35 -9.73 4.16
N SER A 109 -5.64 -10.57 4.91
CA SER A 109 -4.38 -11.18 4.48
C SER A 109 -4.69 -12.34 3.54
N ASN A 110 -4.31 -12.22 2.27
CA ASN A 110 -4.43 -13.30 1.31
C ASN A 110 -3.13 -14.11 1.23
N HIS A 111 -3.30 -15.42 1.12
CA HIS A 111 -2.29 -16.44 1.31
C HIS A 111 -1.11 -16.34 0.31
N VAL A 112 0.09 -16.09 0.86
CA VAL A 112 1.41 -16.68 0.56
C VAL A 112 1.70 -17.11 -0.88
N SER A 113 2.60 -16.39 -1.56
CA SER A 113 3.34 -16.92 -2.71
C SER A 113 4.78 -17.25 -2.32
N ASN A 114 5.23 -18.46 -2.63
CA ASN A 114 6.65 -18.79 -2.61
C ASN A 114 7.31 -18.06 -3.78
N PHE A 115 7.89 -16.88 -3.54
CA PHE A 115 8.62 -16.16 -4.60
C PHE A 115 9.73 -17.01 -5.24
N TRP A 116 10.27 -17.97 -4.48
CA TRP A 116 11.27 -18.93 -4.93
C TRP A 116 10.72 -20.04 -5.86
N GLU A 117 9.42 -20.36 -5.83
CA GLU A 117 8.84 -21.36 -6.75
C GLU A 117 8.68 -20.81 -8.18
N CYS A 118 8.55 -19.50 -8.35
CA CYS A 118 8.37 -18.89 -9.68
C CYS A 118 9.67 -18.60 -10.43
N ARG A 119 10.87 -18.87 -9.88
CA ARG A 119 12.15 -18.51 -10.55
C ARG A 119 13.13 -19.63 -10.85
N TRP A 120 12.83 -20.89 -10.49
CA TRP A 120 13.64 -22.03 -10.91
C TRP A 120 12.79 -23.29 -11.12
N MET A 121 12.08 -23.37 -12.25
CA MET A 121 12.00 -24.67 -12.92
C MET A 121 13.38 -24.90 -13.55
N ARG A 122 14.28 -25.54 -12.79
CA ARG A 122 15.50 -26.10 -13.37
C ARG A 122 15.10 -27.29 -14.25
N HIS A 123 15.42 -27.20 -15.54
CA HIS A 123 15.91 -28.35 -16.29
C HIS A 123 17.28 -28.75 -15.76
#